data_AF-Q116N4-F1
#
_entry.id   AF-Q116N4-F1
#
_cell.length_a   1.000
_cell.length_b   1.000
_cell.length_c   1.000
_cell.angle_alpha   90.00
_cell.angle_beta   90.00
_cell.angle_gamma   90.00
#
_symmetry.space_group_name_H-M   'P 1'
#
loop_
_entity.id
_entity.type
_entity.pdbx_description
1 polymer ?
#
loop_
_entity_poly.entity_id
_entity_poly.type
_entity_poly.pdbx_seq_one_letter_code
_entity_poly.pdbx_strand_id
1 'polypeptide(L)'
;MPNCPVCNTEYQQQQVNFCLKCGWYLRLYSNSGDEVLEGSGFSSSDALQKVEKWAIQKLHVLKKQESQLKQLRAKYEELQAELQQSQQERSRLKSELDDYTEKYNQLQT
;
A
#
# COMPACT_ATOMS: atom_id res chain seq x y z
N MET A 1 8.46 -40.80 9.86
CA MET A 1 8.24 -39.34 9.88
C MET A 1 8.07 -38.86 8.44
N PRO A 2 7.36 -37.76 8.14
CA PRO A 2 7.31 -37.28 6.76
C PRO A 2 8.74 -36.90 6.31
N ASN A 3 9.07 -37.17 5.05
CA ASN A 3 10.30 -36.72 4.41
C ASN A 3 10.03 -35.44 3.61
N CYS A 4 11.05 -34.60 3.47
CA CYS A 4 10.99 -33.42 2.61
C CYS A 4 10.79 -33.85 1.14
N PRO A 5 9.76 -33.37 0.44
CA PRO A 5 9.50 -33.77 -0.96
C PRO A 5 10.58 -33.30 -1.94
N VAL A 6 11.41 -32.33 -1.53
CA VAL A 6 12.45 -31.73 -2.39
C VAL A 6 13.79 -32.44 -2.23
N CYS A 7 14.18 -32.75 -0.98
CA CYS A 7 15.52 -33.26 -0.67
C CYS A 7 15.54 -34.56 0.13
N ASN A 8 14.36 -35.18 0.28
CA ASN A 8 14.10 -36.46 0.94
C ASN A 8 14.66 -36.57 2.37
N THR A 9 14.83 -35.43 3.03
CA THR A 9 15.38 -35.36 4.39
C THR A 9 14.26 -35.49 5.41
N GLU A 10 14.49 -36.32 6.43
CA GLU A 10 13.49 -36.62 7.47
C GLU A 10 13.25 -35.40 8.37
N TYR A 11 11.98 -35.04 8.60
CA TYR A 11 11.64 -33.92 9.49
C TYR A 11 11.79 -34.34 10.95
N GLN A 12 12.53 -33.54 11.74
CA GLN A 12 12.64 -33.77 13.18
C GLN A 12 11.35 -33.35 13.92
N GLN A 13 10.99 -34.17 14.92
CA GLN A 13 9.67 -34.35 15.53
C GLN A 13 9.00 -33.11 16.17
N GLN A 14 9.59 -31.92 16.14
CA GLN A 14 9.07 -30.74 16.87
C GLN A 14 8.95 -29.45 16.05
N GLN A 15 9.37 -29.42 14.77
CA GLN A 15 9.17 -28.26 13.89
C GLN A 15 8.87 -28.72 12.46
N VAL A 16 7.67 -29.25 12.24
CA VAL A 16 7.28 -29.88 10.95
C VAL A 16 7.05 -28.89 9.82
N ASN A 17 7.34 -27.59 10.02
CA ASN A 17 6.97 -26.56 9.06
C ASN A 17 8.12 -26.11 8.16
N PHE A 18 9.37 -26.54 8.39
CA PHE A 18 10.53 -26.04 7.64
C PHE A 18 11.64 -27.07 7.50
N CYS A 19 12.15 -27.24 6.27
CA CYS A 19 13.31 -28.08 5.99
C CYS A 19 14.59 -27.23 6.06
N LEU A 20 15.43 -27.50 7.07
CA LEU A 20 16.72 -26.82 7.23
C LEU A 20 17.70 -27.09 6.08
N LYS A 21 17.53 -28.16 5.30
CA LYS A 21 18.46 -28.55 4.24
C LYS A 21 18.23 -27.81 2.92
N CYS A 22 16.98 -27.62 2.53
CA CYS A 22 16.63 -27.02 1.24
C CYS A 22 15.71 -25.79 1.35
N GLY A 23 15.38 -25.37 2.57
CA GLY A 23 14.53 -24.20 2.83
C GLY A 23 13.04 -24.40 2.54
N TRP A 24 12.58 -25.63 2.34
CA TRP A 24 11.18 -25.90 1.98
C TRP A 24 10.26 -25.85 3.19
N TYR A 25 9.17 -25.07 3.11
CA TYR A 25 8.16 -25.01 4.15
C TYR A 25 7.06 -26.06 3.94
N LEU A 26 6.78 -26.86 4.96
CA LEU A 26 5.59 -27.71 5.03
C LEU A 26 4.48 -26.88 5.67
N ARG A 27 3.67 -26.18 4.86
CA ARG A 27 2.42 -25.61 5.39
C ARG A 27 1.45 -26.75 5.66
N LEU A 28 1.39 -27.20 6.91
CA LEU A 28 0.18 -27.84 7.42
C LEU A 28 -0.78 -26.72 7.77
N TYR A 29 -1.92 -26.68 7.08
CA TYR A 29 -3.01 -25.75 7.30
C TYR A 29 -3.44 -25.84 8.78
N SER A 30 -2.99 -24.89 9.61
CA SER A 30 -3.56 -24.65 10.93
C SER A 30 -4.56 -23.50 10.82
N ASN A 31 -5.82 -23.85 11.07
CA ASN A 31 -7.00 -23.00 11.06
C ASN A 31 -6.80 -21.71 11.86
N SER A 32 -6.86 -20.58 11.17
CA SER A 32 -7.54 -19.39 11.69
C SER A 32 -7.88 -18.44 10.53
N GLY A 33 -9.09 -18.59 9.98
CA GLY A 33 -9.90 -17.43 9.64
C GLY A 33 -9.73 -16.76 8.27
N ASP A 34 -9.37 -17.49 7.21
CA ASP A 34 -9.62 -17.00 5.85
C ASP A 34 -10.23 -18.12 5.00
N GLU A 35 -11.24 -17.75 4.22
CA GLU A 35 -12.21 -18.61 3.55
C GLU A 35 -11.59 -19.85 2.89
N VAL A 36 -12.13 -20.99 3.35
CA VAL A 36 -11.90 -22.35 2.91
C VAL A 36 -12.00 -22.46 1.38
N LEU A 37 -10.86 -22.61 0.70
CA LEU A 37 -10.81 -23.27 -0.61
C LEU A 37 -10.74 -24.77 -0.34
N GLU A 38 -11.91 -25.35 -0.13
CA GLU A 38 -12.11 -26.77 0.18
C GLU A 38 -11.44 -27.64 -0.88
N GLY A 39 -10.51 -28.48 -0.41
CA GLY A 39 -9.82 -29.46 -1.21
C GLY A 39 -10.78 -30.50 -1.77
N SER A 40 -11.04 -30.41 -3.06
CA SER A 40 -11.65 -31.48 -3.85
C SER A 40 -10.85 -31.63 -5.13
N GLY A 41 -10.00 -32.65 -5.21
CA GLY A 41 -9.58 -33.34 -6.44
C GLY A 41 -9.31 -32.54 -7.72
N PHE A 42 -8.79 -31.32 -7.65
CA PHE A 42 -8.46 -30.55 -8.84
C PHE A 42 -7.08 -30.94 -9.35
N SER A 43 -7.01 -31.32 -10.63
CA SER A 43 -5.76 -31.48 -11.36
C SER A 43 -4.88 -30.23 -11.14
N SER A 44 -3.56 -30.40 -11.02
CA SER A 44 -2.61 -29.30 -10.80
C SER A 44 -2.80 -28.11 -11.74
N SER A 45 -3.40 -28.34 -12.92
CA SER A 45 -3.76 -27.31 -13.90
C SER A 45 -4.87 -26.35 -13.43
N ASP A 46 -5.91 -26.83 -12.76
CA ASP A 46 -7.08 -26.01 -12.39
C ASP A 46 -6.79 -25.11 -11.18
N ALA A 47 -5.92 -25.57 -10.27
CA ALA A 47 -5.43 -24.78 -9.16
C ALA A 47 -4.56 -23.61 -9.65
N LEU A 48 -3.69 -23.85 -10.64
CA LEU A 48 -2.86 -22.81 -11.25
C LEU A 48 -3.70 -21.76 -11.97
N GLN A 49 -4.74 -22.17 -12.71
CA GLN A 49 -5.62 -21.25 -13.41
C GLN A 49 -6.41 -20.34 -12.45
N LYS A 50 -6.81 -20.85 -11.28
CA LYS A 50 -7.47 -20.03 -10.24
C LYS A 50 -6.51 -19.00 -9.63
N VAL A 51 -5.26 -19.38 -9.37
CA VAL A 51 -4.23 -18.47 -8.86
C VAL A 51 -3.91 -17.38 -9.89
N GLU A 52 -3.81 -17.74 -11.17
CA GLU A 52 -3.58 -16.78 -12.25
C GLU A 52 -4.72 -15.75 -12.34
N LYS A 53 -5.98 -16.20 -12.32
CA LYS A 53 -7.14 -15.30 -12.31
C LYS A 53 -7.14 -14.36 -11.11
N TRP A 54 -6.86 -14.89 -9.91
CA TRP A 54 -6.74 -14.07 -8.70
C TRP A 54 -5.63 -13.03 -8.82
N ALA A 55 -4.46 -13.42 -9.35
CA ALA A 55 -3.32 -12.51 -9.51
C ALA A 55 -3.64 -11.38 -10.50
N ILE A 56 -4.30 -11.68 -11.62
CA ILE A 56 -4.74 -10.68 -12.61
C ILE A 56 -5.73 -9.70 -11.97
N GLN A 57 -6.72 -10.21 -11.24
CA GLN A 57 -7.72 -9.37 -10.58
C GLN A 57 -7.07 -8.48 -9.51
N LYS A 58 -6.16 -9.03 -8.71
CA LYS A 58 -5.43 -8.28 -7.70
C LYS A 58 -4.56 -7.19 -8.34
N LEU A 59 -3.88 -7.50 -9.44
CA LEU A 59 -3.09 -6.54 -10.19
C LEU A 59 -3.95 -5.39 -10.74
N HIS A 60 -5.15 -5.68 -11.25
CA HIS A 60 -6.07 -4.64 -11.72
C HIS A 60 -6.46 -3.68 -10.59
N VAL A 61 -6.79 -4.22 -9.40
CA VAL A 61 -7.12 -3.41 -8.22
C VAL A 61 -5.94 -2.53 -7.81
N LEU A 62 -4.72 -3.09 -7.76
CA LEU A 62 -3.52 -2.34 -7.40
C LEU A 62 -3.23 -1.20 -8.40
N LYS A 63 -3.34 -1.45 -9.70
CA LYS A 63 -3.18 -0.41 -10.73
C LYS A 63 -4.20 0.72 -10.57
N LYS A 64 -5.46 0.38 -10.24
CA LYS A 64 -6.50 1.38 -9.97
C LYS A 64 -6.14 2.23 -8.75
N GLN A 65 -5.70 1.60 -7.67
CA GLN A 65 -5.26 2.31 -6.46
C GLN A 65 -4.05 3.21 -6.74
N GLU A 66 -3.08 2.74 -7.53
CA GLU A 66 -1.92 3.53 -7.92
C GLU A 66 -2.32 4.79 -8.71
N SER A 67 -3.27 4.66 -9.65
CA SER A 67 -3.82 5.80 -10.40
C SER A 67 -4.49 6.82 -9.47
N GLN A 68 -5.31 6.35 -8.52
CA GLN A 68 -5.94 7.22 -7.53
C GLN A 68 -4.91 7.95 -6.67
N LEU A 69 -3.86 7.27 -6.21
CA LEU A 69 -2.78 7.89 -5.45
C LEU A 69 -2.03 8.96 -6.24
N LYS A 70 -1.79 8.73 -7.54
CA LYS A 70 -1.19 9.74 -8.42
C LYS A 70 -2.08 10.97 -8.56
N GLN A 71 -3.39 10.79 -8.73
CA GLN A 71 -4.34 11.91 -8.79
C GLN A 71 -4.39 12.70 -7.47
N LEU A 72 -4.44 12.01 -6.34
CA LEU A 72 -4.40 12.63 -5.01
C LEU A 72 -3.11 13.41 -4.78
N ARG A 73 -1.96 12.88 -5.21
CA ARG A 73 -0.68 13.58 -5.13
C ARG A 73 -0.68 14.87 -5.97
N ALA A 74 -1.13 14.80 -7.21
CA ALA A 74 -1.20 15.98 -8.08
C ALA A 74 -2.11 17.07 -7.48
N LYS A 75 -3.28 16.68 -6.95
CA LYS A 75 -4.18 17.61 -6.27
C LYS A 75 -3.57 18.22 -5.00
N TYR A 76 -2.78 17.45 -4.26
CA TYR A 76 -2.07 17.95 -3.09
C TYR A 76 -1.01 19.00 -3.49
N GLU A 77 -0.23 18.74 -4.54
CA GLU A 77 0.77 19.67 -5.05
C GLU A 77 0.13 20.98 -5.55
N GLU A 78 -1.02 20.90 -6.23
CA GLU A 78 -1.81 22.06 -6.65
C GLU A 78 -2.29 22.89 -5.45
N LEU A 79 -2.94 22.26 -4.46
CA LEU A 79 -3.41 22.94 -3.25
C LEU A 79 -2.25 23.56 -2.45
N GLN A 80 -1.09 22.92 -2.43
CA GLN A 80 0.10 23.45 -1.77
C GLN A 80 0.60 24.73 -2.46
N ALA A 81 0.57 24.77 -3.80
CA ALA A 81 0.93 25.96 -4.56
C ALA A 81 -0.09 27.10 -4.34
N GLU A 82 -1.39 26.81 -4.37
CA GLU A 82 -2.44 27.79 -4.08
C GLU A 82 -2.31 28.39 -2.67
N LEU A 83 -2.00 27.55 -1.67
CA LEU A 83 -1.77 27.99 -0.31
C LEU A 83 -0.58 28.96 -0.22
N GLN A 84 0.53 28.66 -0.90
CA GLN A 84 1.70 29.53 -0.94
C GLN A 84 1.37 30.88 -1.59
N GLN A 85 0.65 30.88 -2.71
CA GLN A 85 0.22 32.12 -3.36
C GLN A 85 -0.68 32.95 -2.46
N SER A 86 -1.66 32.32 -1.81
CA SER A 86 -2.56 33.00 -0.87
C SER A 86 -1.80 33.60 0.33
N GLN A 87 -0.80 32.90 0.85
CA GLN A 87 0.06 33.41 1.93
C GLN A 87 0.89 34.63 1.48
N GLN A 88 1.41 34.60 0.26
CA GLN A 88 2.16 35.72 -0.30
C GLN A 88 1.25 36.94 -0.52
N GLU A 89 0.06 36.74 -1.08
CA GLU A 89 -0.91 37.81 -1.29
C GLU A 89 -1.39 38.41 0.04
N ARG A 90 -1.69 37.57 1.03
CA ARG A 90 -2.03 38.04 2.39
C ARG A 90 -0.92 38.90 2.99
N SER A 91 0.34 38.52 2.78
CA SER A 91 1.49 39.28 3.27
C SER A 91 1.61 40.63 2.58
N ARG A 92 1.39 40.68 1.25
CA ARG A 92 1.37 41.94 0.49
C ARG A 92 0.26 42.87 0.96
N LEU A 93 -0.97 42.36 1.05
CA LEU A 93 -2.13 43.13 1.50
C LEU A 93 -1.95 43.64 2.94
N LYS A 94 -1.34 42.84 3.82
CA LYS A 94 -1.02 43.29 5.17
C LYS A 94 -0.04 44.46 5.16
N SER A 95 1.03 44.37 4.36
CA SER A 95 2.00 45.46 4.22
C SER A 95 1.34 46.73 3.67
N GLU A 96 0.50 46.62 2.64
CA GLU A 96 -0.24 47.76 2.08
C GLU A 96 -1.14 48.40 3.15
N LEU A 97 -1.82 47.59 3.96
CA LEU A 97 -2.69 48.07 5.04
C LEU A 97 -1.89 48.76 6.15
N ASP A 98 -0.73 48.22 6.52
CA ASP A 98 0.16 48.83 7.51
C ASP A 98 0.67 50.20 7.00
N ASP A 99 1.08 50.29 5.72
CA ASP A 99 1.50 51.54 5.07
C ASP A 99 0.38 52.59 5.04
N TYR A 100 -0.85 52.20 4.69
CA TYR A 100 -2.00 53.12 4.71
C TYR A 100 -2.32 53.59 6.13
N THR A 101 -2.22 52.69 7.10
CA THR A 101 -2.45 53.02 8.51
C THR A 101 -1.42 54.03 9.01
N GLU A 102 -0.15 53.85 8.65
CA GLU A 102 0.90 54.80 9.02
C GLU A 102 0.67 56.19 8.40
N LYS A 103 0.38 56.24 7.10
CA LYS A 103 0.07 57.50 6.41
C LYS A 103 -1.14 58.21 7.00
N TYR A 104 -2.18 57.46 7.37
CA TYR A 104 -3.36 58.01 8.03
C TYR A 104 -3.02 58.64 9.38
N ASN A 105 -2.22 57.95 10.20
CA ASN A 105 -1.80 58.47 11.50
C ASN A 105 -0.96 59.74 11.36
N GLN A 106 -0.06 59.81 10.37
CA GLN A 106 0.73 61.01 10.07
C GLN A 106 -0.15 62.22 9.69
N LEU A 107 -1.27 62.01 9.02
CA LEU A 107 -2.21 63.08 8.65
C LEU A 107 -3.10 63.55 9.82
N GLN A 108 -3.25 62.74 10.86
CA GLN A 108 -3.99 63.10 12.08
C GLN A 108 -3.16 63.86 13.11
N THR A 109 -1.83 63.91 12.94
CA THR A 109 -0.89 64.57 13.87
C THR A 109 -0.55 65.98 13.38
#